data_AF-A0A3D3F984-F1
#
_entry.id   AF-A0A3D3F984-F1
#
_cell.length_a   1.000
_cell.length_b   1.000
_cell.length_c   1.000
_cell.angle_alpha   90.00
_cell.angle_beta   90.00
_cell.angle_gamma   90.00
#
_symmetry.space_group_name_H-M   'P 1'
#
loop_
_entity.id
_entity.type
_entity.pdbx_description
1 polymer ?
#
loop_
_entity_poly.entity_id
_entity_poly.type
_entity_poly.pdbx_seq_one_letter_code
_entity_poly.pdbx_strand_id
1 'polypeptide(L)' 'MHDRSLFVLFFVSFFIPSICAQEADSVSYPSMKISGTLKNKFEYASETGMSRFSVRNSRIGASGNINSFSGY' A
#
# COMPACT_ATOMS: atom_id res chain seq x y z
N MET A 1 6.95 -29.87 -48.33
CA MET A 1 7.49 -29.28 -47.07
C MET A 1 6.80 -27.96 -46.68
N HIS A 2 5.92 -27.38 -47.51
CA HIS A 2 5.25 -26.10 -47.23
C HIS A 2 4.10 -26.18 -46.22
N ASP A 3 3.30 -27.25 -46.22
CA ASP A 3 2.12 -27.35 -45.32
C ASP A 3 2.49 -27.47 -43.84
N ARG A 4 3.61 -28.15 -43.53
CA ARG A 4 4.15 -28.24 -42.17
C ARG A 4 4.68 -26.89 -41.68
N SER A 5 5.19 -26.06 -42.59
CA SER A 5 5.66 -24.70 -42.28
C SER A 5 4.50 -23.74 -42.00
N LEU A 6 3.39 -23.86 -42.73
CA LEU A 6 2.17 -23.08 -42.51
C LEU A 6 1.54 -23.39 -41.15
N PHE A 7 1.50 -24.66 -40.77
CA PHE A 7 0.97 -25.07 -39.46
C PHE A 7 1.79 -24.51 -38.28
N VAL A 8 3.12 -24.50 -38.41
CA VAL A 8 4.01 -23.91 -37.40
C VAL A 8 3.84 -22.40 -37.32
N LEU A 9 3.72 -21.70 -38.45
CA LEU A 9 3.47 -20.26 -38.48
C LEU A 9 2.14 -19.89 -37.81
N PHE A 10 1.10 -20.69 -38.05
CA PHE A 10 -0.21 -20.49 -37.43
C PHE A 10 -0.15 -20.66 -35.90
N PHE A 11 0.53 -21.72 -35.43
CA PHE A 11 0.77 -21.94 -34.00
C PHE A 11 1.54 -20.77 -33.37
N VAL A 12 2.62 -20.32 -34.00
CA VAL A 12 3.42 -19.21 -33.46
C VAL A 12 2.60 -17.92 -33.40
N SER A 13 1.79 -17.62 -34.42
CA SER A 13 0.93 -16.42 -34.42
C SER A 13 -0.14 -16.41 -33.32
N PHE A 14 -0.64 -17.58 -32.92
CA PHE A 14 -1.71 -17.70 -31.93
C PHE A 14 -1.18 -17.63 -30.49
N PHE A 15 0.07 -18.06 -30.24
CA PHE A 15 0.65 -18.12 -28.90
C PHE A 15 1.44 -16.87 -28.50
N ILE A 16 1.98 -16.08 -29.44
CA ILE A 16 2.66 -14.80 -29.17
C ILE A 16 1.80 -13.79 -28.39
N PRO A 17 0.51 -13.53 -28.73
CA PRO A 17 -0.28 -12.52 -28.02
C PRO A 17 -0.58 -12.89 -26.56
N SER A 18 -0.52 -14.18 -26.20
CA SER A 18 -0.74 -14.65 -24.83
C SER A 18 0.42 -14.30 -23.88
N ILE A 19 1.64 -14.18 -24.40
CA ILE A 19 2.83 -13.78 -23.63
C ILE A 19 2.87 -12.26 -23.46
N CYS A 20 2.36 -11.51 -24.45
CA CYS A 20 2.38 -10.04 -24.44
C CYS A 20 1.30 -9.40 -23.57
N ALA A 21 0.30 -10.18 -23.12
CA ALA A 21 -0.82 -9.70 -22.29
C ALA A 21 -0.59 -9.86 -20.77
N GLN A 22 0.65 -10.14 -20.33
CA GLN A 22 0.97 -10.38 -18.91
C GLN A 22 1.35 -9.12 -18.13
N GLU A 23 1.04 -7.93 -18.63
CA GLU A 23 1.02 -6.75 -17.76
C GLU A 23 -0.31 -6.76 -16.99
N ALA A 24 -0.38 -7.61 -15.98
CA ALA A 24 -1.39 -7.47 -14.95
C ALA A 24 -1.13 -6.14 -14.26
N ASP A 25 -1.88 -5.11 -14.67
CA ASP A 25 -2.01 -3.85 -13.96
C ASP A 25 -2.29 -4.20 -12.50
N SER A 26 -1.24 -4.17 -11.70
CA SER A 26 -1.33 -4.30 -10.27
C SER A 26 -1.99 -3.01 -9.84
N VAL A 27 -3.33 -2.97 -9.84
CA VAL A 27 -4.12 -1.79 -9.45
C VAL A 27 -3.72 -1.47 -8.02
N SER A 28 -2.76 -0.57 -7.90
CA SER A 28 -2.13 -0.26 -6.64
C SER A 28 -2.99 0.83 -6.01
N TYR A 29 -4.05 0.37 -5.33
CA TYR A 29 -4.95 1.27 -4.62
C TYR A 29 -4.16 2.12 -3.62
N PRO A 30 -4.54 3.40 -3.46
CA PRO A 30 -3.86 4.27 -2.53
C PRO A 30 -3.94 3.67 -1.14
N SER A 31 -2.78 3.41 -0.53
CA SER A 31 -2.71 2.89 0.84
C SER A 31 -2.64 4.07 1.77
N MET A 32 -3.59 4.20 2.70
CA MET A 32 -3.54 5.19 3.77
C MET A 32 -3.35 4.48 5.11
N LYS A 33 -2.37 4.93 5.89
CA LYS A 33 -2.08 4.47 7.24
C LYS A 33 -2.08 5.65 8.18
N ILE A 34 -2.95 5.59 9.17
CA ILE A 34 -3.01 6.56 10.27
C ILE A 34 -2.23 5.94 11.43
N SER A 35 -1.32 6.71 12.03
CA SER A 35 -0.51 6.30 13.17
C SER A 35 -0.54 7.39 14.23
N GLY A 36 -0.42 7.00 15.49
CA GLY A 36 -0.41 7.94 16.60
C GLY A 36 0.44 7.46 17.76
N THR A 37 0.90 8.39 18.58
CA THR A 37 1.60 8.09 19.83
C THR A 37 1.13 9.03 20.91
N LEU A 38 0.67 8.46 22.02
CA LEU A 38 0.26 9.20 23.21
C LEU A 38 1.12 8.76 24.39
N LYS A 39 1.86 9.71 24.97
CA LYS A 39 2.66 9.50 26.18
C LYS A 39 2.07 10.31 27.31
N ASN A 40 1.63 9.62 28.35
CA ASN A 40 1.02 10.22 29.54
C ASN A 40 1.91 10.02 30.77
N LYS A 41 1.73 10.88 31.76
CA LYS A 41 2.35 10.80 33.08
C LYS A 41 1.27 10.96 34.13
N PHE A 42 1.28 10.07 35.10
CA PHE A 42 0.51 10.22 36.32
C PHE A 42 1.46 10.37 37.50
N GLU A 43 1.17 11.31 38.38
CA GLU A 43 1.90 11.54 39.63
C GLU A 43 0.91 11.65 40.78
N TYR A 44 1.26 11.02 41.89
CA TYR A 44 0.51 11.12 43.14
C TYR A 44 1.41 11.68 44.23
N ALA A 45 0.99 12.79 44.84
CA ALA A 45 1.64 13.41 45.97
C ALA A 45 0.95 12.94 47.26
N SER A 46 1.53 11.93 47.92
CA SER A 46 0.97 11.32 49.13
C SER A 46 0.87 12.29 50.30
N GLU A 47 1.75 13.29 50.39
CA GLU A 47 1.77 14.27 51.48
C GLU A 47 0.62 15.27 51.39
N THR A 48 0.19 15.64 50.18
CA THR A 48 -0.89 16.62 49.96
C THR A 48 -2.18 15.96 49.48
N GLY A 49 -2.21 14.63 49.35
CA GLY A 49 -3.32 13.87 48.77
C GLY A 49 -3.65 14.21 47.31
N MET A 50 -2.75 14.92 46.61
CA MET A 50 -3.04 15.51 45.31
C MET A 50 -2.59 14.59 44.18
N SER A 51 -3.43 14.42 43.16
CA SER A 51 -3.07 13.70 41.94
C SER A 51 -2.86 14.67 40.78
N ARG A 52 -1.84 14.43 39.97
CA ARG A 52 -1.60 15.17 38.72
C ARG A 52 -1.54 14.21 37.55
N PHE A 53 -2.44 14.41 36.60
CA PHE A 53 -2.38 13.79 35.29
C PHE A 53 -1.82 14.78 34.27
N SER A 54 -0.89 14.34 33.43
CA SER A 54 -0.27 15.18 32.40
C SER A 54 -0.04 14.39 31.12
N VAL A 55 -0.41 14.99 29.99
CA VAL A 55 -0.07 14.48 28.66
C VAL A 55 1.29 15.07 28.27
N ARG A 56 2.33 14.23 28.15
CA ARG A 56 3.69 14.67 27.84
C ARG A 56 3.94 14.87 26.35
N ASN A 57 3.37 14.00 25.52
CA ASN A 57 3.53 14.05 24.08
C ASN A 57 2.35 13.39 23.40
N SER A 58 1.74 14.10 22.47
CA SER A 58 0.71 13.57 21.57
C SER A 58 1.17 13.84 20.14
N ARG A 59 1.24 12.80 19.32
CA ARG A 59 1.59 12.89 17.90
C ARG A 59 0.60 12.07 17.10
N ILE A 60 0.17 12.63 15.98
CA ILE A 60 -0.65 11.95 14.98
C ILE A 60 0.08 12.10 13.66
N GLY A 61 0.18 11.01 12.89
CA GLY A 61 0.79 10.98 11.57
C GLY A 61 -0.13 10.24 10.61
N ALA A 62 -0.20 10.75 9.38
CA ALA A 62 -0.79 10.05 8.25
C ALA A 62 0.32 9.75 7.25
N SER A 63 0.36 8.52 6.75
CA SER A 63 1.33 8.08 5.75
C SER A 63 0.64 7.20 4.73
N GLY A 64 1.11 7.21 3.49
CA GLY A 64 0.44 6.47 2.46
C GLY A 64 1.09 6.63 1.10
N ASN A 65 0.88 5.64 0.22
CA ASN A 65 1.28 5.74 -1.18
C ASN A 65 0.04 6.15 -1.99
N ILE A 66 0.10 7.30 -2.64
CA ILE A 66 -0.92 7.77 -3.58
C ILE A 66 -0.37 7.39 -4.96
N ASN A 67 -0.76 6.24 -5.52
CA ASN A 67 -0.42 5.98 -6.91
C ASN A 67 -1.06 7.04 -7.80
N SER A 68 -0.27 7.57 -8.72
CA SER A 68 -0.61 8.71 -9.58
C SER A 68 -1.56 8.31 -10.71
N PHE A 69 -2.72 7.77 -10.39
CA PHE A 69 -3.88 7.80 -11.27
C PHE A 69 -4.87 8.85 -10.73
N SER A 70 -4.36 10.06 -10.54
CA SER A 70 -5.17 11.25 -10.28
C SER A 70 -5.26 12.02 -11.58
N GLY A 71 -6.29 11.72 -12.36
CA GLY A 71 -6.56 12.40 -13.63
C GLY A 71 -7.89 11.96 -14.22
N TYR A 72 -8.93 12.77 -13.99
CA TYR A 72 -10.08 12.96 -14.88
C TYR A 72 -10.39 14.45 -14.91
#